data_AF-A0A7U9SPV1-F1
#
_entry.id   AF-A0A7U9SPV1-F1
#
_cell.length_a   1.000
_cell.length_b   1.000
_cell.length_c   1.000
_cell.angle_alpha   90.00
_cell.angle_beta   90.00
_cell.angle_gamma   90.00
#
_symmetry.space_group_name_H-M   'P 1'
#
loop_
_entity.id
_entity.type
_entity.pdbx_description
1 polymer ?
#
loop_
_entity_poly.entity_id
_entity_poly.type
_entity_poly.pdbx_seq_one_letter_code
_entity_poly.pdbx_strand_id
1 'polypeptide(L)'
;MIRIFKEKRDIPENMDYVELNDLFFDQNTVSLIDKRAEKIIETIDGAKLISKYKIGSRFSDVVLDIDRLSSGCKTVLNVLYYPDKVFCLKECGNNALEILYGLDRGQVCSEYAMIPFSLPSVIAQTKAGQRVIGDYEELKEWWSDEK
;
A
#
# COMPACT_ATOMS: atom_id res chain seq x y z
N MET A 1 -7.54 -8.24 6.77
CA MET A 1 -8.11 -7.81 5.48
C MET A 1 -7.76 -6.36 5.24
N ILE A 2 -7.48 -5.98 4.00
CA ILE A 2 -7.35 -4.59 3.61
C ILE A 2 -8.73 -3.93 3.57
N ARG A 3 -8.82 -2.72 4.11
CA ARG A 3 -9.97 -1.83 3.95
C ARG A 3 -9.64 -0.74 2.94
N ILE A 4 -10.52 -0.53 1.98
CA ILE A 4 -10.38 0.46 0.93
C ILE A 4 -11.48 1.50 1.00
N PHE A 5 -11.06 2.77 0.97
CA PHE A 5 -11.92 3.93 0.85
C PHE A 5 -11.87 4.45 -0.58
N LYS A 6 -13.01 4.87 -1.11
CA LYS A 6 -13.09 5.41 -2.48
C LYS A 6 -12.60 6.84 -2.48
N GLU A 7 -13.17 7.68 -1.63
CA GLU A 7 -12.81 9.09 -1.55
C GLU A 7 -12.28 9.44 -0.17
N LYS A 8 -11.49 10.52 -0.09
CA LYS A 8 -11.00 11.05 1.20
C LYS A 8 -12.14 11.36 2.17
N ARG A 9 -13.32 11.75 1.65
CA ARG A 9 -14.52 12.03 2.45
C ARG A 9 -15.07 10.79 3.17
N ASP A 10 -14.80 9.59 2.66
CA ASP A 10 -15.27 8.34 3.27
C ASP A 10 -14.42 7.90 4.47
N ILE A 11 -13.24 8.53 4.64
CA ILE A 11 -12.34 8.27 5.76
C ILE A 11 -12.95 8.89 7.03
N PRO A 12 -13.10 8.11 8.12
CA PRO A 12 -13.60 8.64 9.38
C PRO A 12 -12.70 9.76 9.93
N GLU A 13 -13.29 10.77 10.57
CA GLU A 13 -12.58 11.97 11.05
C GLU A 13 -11.47 11.68 12.07
N ASN A 14 -11.54 10.55 12.76
CA ASN A 14 -10.54 10.12 13.75
C ASN A 14 -9.36 9.34 13.15
N MET A 15 -9.28 9.23 11.81
CA MET A 15 -8.21 8.51 11.12
C MET A 15 -7.32 9.45 10.32
N ASP A 16 -6.01 9.25 10.41
CA ASP A 16 -5.05 10.03 9.64
C ASP A 16 -4.96 9.50 8.20
N TYR A 17 -5.13 10.40 7.25
CA TYR A 17 -4.90 10.15 5.83
C TYR A 17 -3.51 10.67 5.41
N VAL A 18 -2.76 9.81 4.73
CA VAL A 18 -1.41 10.12 4.20
C VAL A 18 -1.46 10.10 2.68
N GLU A 19 -1.26 11.26 2.08
CA GLU A 19 -1.16 11.42 0.63
C GLU A 19 0.28 11.28 0.11
N LEU A 20 1.25 11.81 0.84
CA LEU A 20 2.67 11.82 0.46
C LEU A 20 3.38 10.61 1.08
N ASN A 21 3.25 9.45 0.45
CA ASN A 21 3.76 8.18 0.97
C ASN A 21 5.28 8.16 1.14
N ASP A 22 6.02 8.72 0.17
CA ASP A 22 7.47 8.79 0.21
C ASP A 22 7.98 9.58 1.41
N LEU A 23 7.45 10.79 1.59
CA LEU A 23 7.82 11.65 2.73
C LEU A 23 7.49 10.98 4.07
N PHE A 24 6.30 10.37 4.17
CA PHE A 24 5.89 9.68 5.39
C PHE A 24 6.81 8.48 5.68
N PHE A 25 7.17 7.72 4.65
CA PHE A 25 8.06 6.58 4.78
C PHE A 25 9.42 7.01 5.31
N ASP A 26 10.05 8.00 4.66
CA ASP A 26 11.39 8.48 4.99
C ASP A 26 11.46 9.03 6.42
N GLN A 27 10.39 9.67 6.91
CA GLN A 27 10.33 10.27 8.25
C GLN A 27 9.92 9.30 9.36
N ASN A 28 9.06 8.32 9.07
CA ASN A 28 8.40 7.51 10.11
C ASN A 28 8.74 6.02 9.95
N THR A 29 8.50 5.46 8.77
CA THR A 29 8.52 4.01 8.52
C THR A 29 9.93 3.44 8.42
N VAL A 30 10.89 4.17 7.84
CA VAL A 30 12.30 3.72 7.72
C VAL A 30 12.87 3.28 9.08
N SER A 31 12.47 3.96 10.16
CA SER A 31 12.94 3.64 11.51
C SER A 31 12.39 2.32 12.08
N LEU A 32 11.37 1.73 11.45
CA LEU A 32 10.70 0.50 11.90
C LEU A 32 11.07 -0.73 11.06
N ILE A 33 11.84 -0.54 9.98
CA ILE A 33 12.21 -1.62 9.06
C ILE A 33 12.88 -2.78 9.79
N ASP A 34 12.32 -3.96 9.57
CA ASP A 34 12.75 -5.25 10.11
C ASP A 34 12.68 -6.34 9.03
N LYS A 35 12.90 -7.60 9.43
CA LYS A 35 12.91 -8.75 8.51
C LYS A 35 11.63 -8.92 7.69
N ARG A 36 10.48 -8.39 8.15
CA ARG A 36 9.22 -8.48 7.40
C ARG A 36 9.26 -7.69 6.11
N ALA A 37 10.06 -6.61 6.06
CA ALA A 37 10.23 -5.77 4.88
C ALA A 37 11.06 -6.45 3.79
N GLU A 38 11.96 -7.38 4.13
CA GLU A 38 12.90 -7.99 3.18
C GLU A 38 12.19 -8.59 1.96
N LYS A 39 11.21 -9.45 2.20
CA LYS A 39 10.46 -10.12 1.13
C LYS A 39 9.66 -9.13 0.29
N ILE A 40 9.12 -8.07 0.90
CA ILE A 40 8.34 -7.05 0.22
C ILE A 40 9.24 -6.25 -0.72
N ILE A 41 10.38 -5.77 -0.20
CA ILE A 41 11.38 -5.01 -0.95
C ILE A 41 11.91 -5.83 -2.14
N GLU A 42 12.24 -7.10 -1.91
CA GLU A 42 12.73 -7.99 -2.96
C GLU A 42 11.64 -8.26 -4.01
N THR A 43 10.39 -8.47 -3.60
CA THR A 43 9.32 -8.80 -4.56
C THR A 43 8.92 -7.60 -5.42
N ILE A 44 8.86 -6.39 -4.84
CA ILE A 44 8.40 -5.20 -5.55
C ILE A 44 9.54 -4.57 -6.37
N ASP A 45 10.69 -4.33 -5.75
CA ASP A 45 11.79 -3.59 -6.38
C ASP A 45 12.94 -4.50 -6.87
N GLY A 46 12.94 -5.78 -6.50
CA GLY A 46 14.07 -6.67 -6.76
C GLY A 46 15.32 -6.30 -5.97
N ALA A 47 15.20 -5.41 -4.98
CA ALA A 47 16.30 -4.96 -4.16
C ALA A 47 16.49 -5.90 -2.96
N LYS A 48 17.73 -6.00 -2.47
CA LYS A 48 18.04 -6.78 -1.25
C LYS A 48 18.26 -5.85 -0.08
N LEU A 49 17.56 -6.06 1.03
CA LEU A 49 17.84 -5.32 2.26
C LEU A 49 19.19 -5.77 2.82
N ILE A 50 20.17 -4.85 2.86
CA ILE A 50 21.52 -5.13 3.38
C ILE A 50 21.61 -4.73 4.84
N SER A 51 21.02 -3.60 5.18
CA SER A 51 20.85 -3.12 6.55
C SER A 51 19.62 -2.22 6.61
N LYS A 52 19.24 -1.78 7.82
CA LYS A 52 18.06 -0.94 8.04
C LYS A 52 17.92 0.26 7.10
N TYR A 53 19.04 0.87 6.70
CA TYR A 53 19.06 2.07 5.86
C TYR A 53 19.66 1.84 4.48
N LYS A 54 20.07 0.61 4.15
CA LYS A 54 20.79 0.31 2.90
C LYS A 54 20.20 -0.88 2.16
N ILE A 55 20.06 -0.73 0.85
CA ILE A 55 19.57 -1.75 -0.06
C ILE A 55 20.59 -2.01 -1.17
N GLY A 56 20.70 -3.25 -1.63
CA GLY A 56 21.42 -3.60 -2.85
C GLY A 56 20.49 -3.50 -4.05
N SER A 57 20.92 -2.79 -5.10
CA SER A 57 20.17 -2.65 -6.34
C SER A 57 20.00 -4.01 -7.07
N ARG A 58 18.89 -4.16 -7.79
CA ARG A 58 18.65 -5.31 -8.68
C ARG A 58 19.60 -5.31 -9.90
N PHE A 59 19.95 -4.12 -10.38
CA PHE A 59 20.57 -3.93 -11.70
C PHE A 59 22.09 -3.81 -11.66
N SER A 60 22.66 -3.61 -10.48
CA SER A 60 24.10 -3.40 -10.27
C SER A 60 24.49 -3.76 -8.84
N ASP A 61 25.76 -4.07 -8.60
CA ASP A 61 26.32 -4.28 -7.24
C ASP A 61 26.42 -2.97 -6.43
N VAL A 62 25.55 -2.00 -6.71
CA VAL A 62 25.51 -0.70 -6.04
C VAL A 62 24.62 -0.80 -4.81
N VAL A 63 25.18 -0.36 -3.68
CA VAL A 63 24.45 -0.16 -2.43
C VAL A 63 23.84 1.24 -2.43
N LEU A 64 22.52 1.31 -2.29
CA LEU A 64 21.74 2.56 -2.24
C LEU A 64 21.17 2.76 -0.84
N ASP A 65 20.77 4.00 -0.55
CA ASP A 65 19.93 4.30 0.60
C ASP A 65 18.52 3.74 0.41
N ILE A 66 17.88 3.36 1.51
CA ILE A 66 16.53 2.78 1.50
C ILE A 66 15.45 3.77 1.02
N ASP A 67 15.76 5.08 1.02
CA ASP A 67 14.90 6.12 0.43
C ASP A 67 14.78 6.01 -1.10
N ARG A 68 15.62 5.19 -1.75
CA ARG A 68 15.59 4.92 -3.19
C ARG A 68 14.65 3.80 -3.62
N LEU A 69 13.92 3.18 -2.68
CA LEU A 69 12.82 2.28 -3.01
C LEU A 69 11.76 2.97 -3.86
N SER A 70 11.01 2.22 -4.66
CA SER A 70 9.89 2.77 -5.42
C SER A 70 8.77 3.25 -4.48
N SER A 71 8.01 4.25 -4.92
CA SER A 71 6.87 4.78 -4.15
C SER A 71 5.83 3.71 -3.83
N GLY A 72 5.58 2.77 -4.75
CA GLY A 72 4.72 1.61 -4.49
C GLY A 72 5.25 0.73 -3.35
N CYS A 73 6.55 0.41 -3.35
CA CYS A 73 7.19 -0.35 -2.28
C CYS A 73 7.08 0.36 -0.93
N LYS A 74 7.41 1.66 -0.89
CA LYS A 74 7.28 2.50 0.32
C LYS A 74 5.84 2.52 0.85
N THR A 75 4.86 2.60 -0.05
CA THR A 75 3.43 2.59 0.31
C THR A 75 3.02 1.27 0.99
N VAL A 76 3.45 0.12 0.44
CA VAL A 76 3.17 -1.19 1.06
C VAL A 76 3.79 -1.29 2.44
N LEU A 77 5.03 -0.82 2.60
CA LEU A 77 5.70 -0.80 3.90
C LEU A 77 5.01 0.13 4.89
N ASN A 78 4.56 1.31 4.45
CA ASN A 78 3.76 2.21 5.29
C ASN A 78 2.49 1.52 5.82
N VAL A 79 1.76 0.82 4.96
CA VAL A 79 0.55 0.07 5.35
C VAL A 79 0.88 -1.08 6.32
N LEU A 80 1.98 -1.80 6.09
CA LEU A 80 2.42 -2.89 6.97
C LEU A 80 2.72 -2.41 8.40
N TYR A 81 3.43 -1.28 8.53
CA TYR A 81 3.87 -0.78 9.84
C TYR A 81 2.86 0.17 10.52
N TYR A 82 1.97 0.81 9.75
CA TYR A 82 0.92 1.71 10.25
C TYR A 82 -0.47 1.30 9.76
N PRO A 83 -0.96 0.11 10.12
CA PRO A 83 -2.21 -0.43 9.59
C PRO A 83 -3.46 0.37 9.98
N ASP A 84 -3.36 1.22 11.00
CA ASP A 84 -4.44 2.09 11.50
C ASP A 84 -4.49 3.47 10.79
N LYS A 85 -3.54 3.75 9.88
CA LYS A 85 -3.56 4.95 9.02
C LYS A 85 -4.03 4.61 7.62
N VAL A 86 -4.59 5.59 6.93
CA VAL A 86 -5.08 5.43 5.56
C VAL A 86 -4.07 5.99 4.57
N PHE A 87 -3.55 5.14 3.68
CA PHE A 87 -2.54 5.54 2.68
C PHE A 87 -3.12 5.66 1.27
N CYS A 88 -2.66 6.66 0.52
CA CYS A 88 -3.05 6.85 -0.87
C CYS A 88 -2.45 5.76 -1.78
N LEU A 89 -3.22 5.22 -2.73
CA LEU A 89 -2.71 4.23 -3.69
C LEU A 89 -2.24 4.81 -5.03
N LYS A 90 -2.35 6.12 -5.25
CA LYS A 90 -2.13 6.75 -6.57
C LYS A 90 -0.79 6.40 -7.24
N GLU A 91 0.24 6.07 -6.47
CA GLU A 91 1.59 5.77 -6.95
C GLU A 91 1.92 4.26 -6.98
N CYS A 92 0.96 3.40 -6.64
CA CYS A 92 1.16 1.95 -6.61
C CYS A 92 0.99 1.31 -7.99
N GLY A 93 2.01 0.60 -8.47
CA GLY A 93 1.91 -0.31 -9.61
C GLY A 93 1.33 -1.67 -9.22
N ASN A 94 0.99 -2.50 -10.22
CA ASN A 94 0.34 -3.80 -10.00
C ASN A 94 1.11 -4.72 -9.05
N ASN A 95 2.44 -4.83 -9.17
CA ASN A 95 3.26 -5.65 -8.28
C ASN A 95 3.15 -5.22 -6.81
N ALA A 96 3.05 -3.91 -6.54
CA ALA A 96 2.82 -3.40 -5.19
C ALA A 96 1.41 -3.72 -4.71
N LEU A 97 0.39 -3.58 -5.57
CA LEU A 97 -1.00 -3.91 -5.24
C LEU A 97 -1.18 -5.39 -4.88
N GLU A 98 -0.55 -6.31 -5.62
CA GLU A 98 -0.59 -7.75 -5.34
C GLU A 98 -0.13 -8.06 -3.90
N ILE A 99 0.95 -7.41 -3.44
CA ILE A 99 1.44 -7.58 -2.08
C ILE A 99 0.56 -6.85 -1.07
N LEU A 100 0.14 -5.63 -1.38
CA LEU A 100 -0.66 -4.78 -0.50
C LEU A 100 -1.97 -5.46 -0.11
N TYR A 101 -2.71 -5.97 -1.10
CA TYR A 101 -4.02 -6.60 -0.89
C TYR A 101 -3.92 -7.93 -0.13
N GLY A 102 -2.76 -8.58 -0.19
CA GLY A 102 -2.47 -9.80 0.57
C GLY A 102 -2.08 -9.56 2.03
N LEU A 103 -1.96 -8.32 2.51
CA LEU A 103 -1.62 -8.04 3.91
C LEU A 103 -2.76 -8.41 4.88
N ASP A 104 -2.39 -8.88 6.07
CA ASP A 104 -3.33 -9.28 7.13
C ASP A 104 -4.23 -8.14 7.60
N ARG A 105 -3.79 -6.89 7.49
CA ARG A 105 -4.56 -5.68 7.83
C ARG A 105 -3.91 -4.45 7.23
N GLY A 106 -4.72 -3.42 7.00
CA GLY A 106 -4.26 -2.15 6.47
C GLY A 106 -5.41 -1.35 5.90
N GLN A 107 -5.19 -0.05 5.73
CA GLN A 107 -6.21 0.86 5.24
C GLN A 107 -5.65 1.75 4.14
N VAL A 108 -6.40 1.84 3.05
CA VAL A 108 -5.95 2.53 1.83
C VAL A 108 -7.08 3.30 1.18
N CYS A 109 -6.74 4.31 0.38
CA CYS A 109 -7.72 5.15 -0.30
C CYS A 109 -7.34 5.34 -1.77
N SER A 110 -8.32 5.26 -2.66
CA SER A 110 -8.15 5.60 -4.07
C SER A 110 -9.48 5.92 -4.76
N GLU A 111 -9.52 7.08 -5.41
CA GLU A 111 -10.64 7.49 -6.28
C GLU A 111 -10.68 6.68 -7.58
N TYR A 112 -9.53 6.10 -7.97
CA TYR A 112 -9.39 5.25 -9.14
C TYR A 112 -9.43 3.78 -8.75
N ALA A 113 -9.91 2.93 -9.65
CA ALA A 113 -9.88 1.48 -9.49
C ALA A 113 -8.43 0.97 -9.44
N MET A 114 -7.97 0.56 -8.26
CA MET A 114 -6.62 0.04 -8.02
C MET A 114 -6.70 -1.45 -7.68
N ILE A 115 -7.01 -2.28 -8.67
CA ILE A 115 -7.32 -3.71 -8.46
C ILE A 115 -6.16 -4.57 -8.97
N PRO A 116 -5.55 -5.43 -8.13
CA PRO A 116 -4.57 -6.43 -8.59
C PRO A 116 -5.23 -7.54 -9.43
N PHE A 117 -4.43 -8.36 -10.11
CA PHE A 117 -4.96 -9.53 -10.83
C PHE A 117 -5.47 -10.60 -9.88
N SER A 118 -4.73 -10.86 -8.79
CA SER A 118 -5.22 -11.70 -7.71
C SER A 118 -5.85 -10.82 -6.64
N LEU A 119 -7.16 -10.94 -6.47
CA LEU A 119 -7.90 -10.17 -5.48
C LEU A 119 -8.29 -11.06 -4.28
N PRO A 120 -7.57 -10.95 -3.15
CA PRO A 120 -8.11 -11.34 -1.86
C PRO A 120 -9.36 -10.54 -1.52
N SER A 121 -10.20 -11.07 -0.63
CA SER A 121 -11.33 -10.29 -0.12
C SER A 121 -10.87 -8.99 0.53
N VAL A 122 -11.57 -7.89 0.28
CA VAL A 122 -11.34 -6.56 0.86
C VAL A 122 -12.60 -6.00 1.48
N ILE A 123 -12.44 -5.07 2.41
CA ILE A 123 -13.55 -4.27 2.94
C ILE A 123 -13.63 -2.99 2.13
N ALA A 124 -14.60 -2.88 1.23
CA ALA A 124 -14.90 -1.65 0.52
C ALA A 124 -15.80 -0.76 1.39
N GLN A 125 -15.36 0.46 1.68
CA GLN A 125 -16.04 1.37 2.60
C GLN A 125 -16.31 2.74 1.96
N THR A 126 -17.57 3.17 2.06
CA THR A 126 -18.03 4.52 1.75
C THR A 126 -18.77 5.10 2.96
N LYS A 127 -19.20 6.38 2.89
CA LYS A 127 -20.11 6.92 3.92
C LYS A 127 -21.44 6.17 4.04
N ALA A 128 -21.91 5.53 2.97
CA ALA A 128 -23.19 4.82 2.96
C ALA A 128 -23.12 3.47 3.70
N GLY A 129 -21.92 2.89 3.83
CA GLY A 129 -21.70 1.63 4.52
C GLY A 129 -20.42 0.93 4.10
N GLN A 130 -20.27 -0.31 4.56
CA GLN A 130 -19.14 -1.16 4.17
C GLN A 130 -19.66 -2.50 3.62
N ARG A 131 -18.95 -3.05 2.64
CA ARG A 131 -19.19 -4.40 2.11
C ARG A 131 -17.87 -5.16 1.94
N VAL A 132 -17.91 -6.47 2.12
CA VAL A 132 -16.76 -7.34 1.85
C VAL A 132 -16.86 -7.82 0.41
N ILE A 133 -15.84 -7.54 -0.40
CA ILE A 133 -15.79 -7.88 -1.82
C ILE A 133 -14.61 -8.80 -2.07
N GLY A 134 -14.85 -9.96 -2.68
CA GLY A 134 -13.80 -10.90 -3.10
C GLY A 134 -13.77 -11.19 -4.61
N ASP A 135 -14.58 -10.48 -5.38
CA ASP A 135 -14.68 -10.62 -6.83
C ASP A 135 -14.17 -9.36 -7.54
N TYR A 136 -13.43 -9.55 -8.64
CA TYR A 136 -12.80 -8.48 -9.39
C TYR A 136 -13.84 -7.54 -10.04
N GLU A 137 -14.88 -8.09 -10.67
CA GLU A 137 -15.89 -7.27 -11.35
C GLU A 137 -16.76 -6.54 -10.32
N GLU A 138 -17.13 -7.18 -9.20
CA GLU A 138 -17.88 -6.51 -8.13
C GLU A 138 -17.09 -5.33 -7.53
N LEU A 139 -15.78 -5.48 -7.34
CA LEU A 139 -14.93 -4.41 -6.82
C LEU A 139 -14.77 -3.28 -7.85
N LYS A 140 -14.66 -3.62 -9.13
CA LYS A 140 -14.60 -2.64 -10.22
C LYS A 140 -15.91 -1.87 -10.41
N GLU A 141 -17.05 -2.56 -10.28
CA GLU A 141 -18.38 -1.94 -10.27
C GLU A 141 -18.52 -0.98 -9.08
N TRP A 142 -18.05 -1.36 -7.89
CA TRP A 142 -18.02 -0.47 -6.72
C TRP A 142 -17.36 0.90 -7.01
N TRP A 143 -16.24 0.88 -7.73
CA TRP A 143 -15.55 2.11 -8.12
C TRP A 143 -16.32 2.90 -9.18
N SER A 144 -17.07 2.23 -10.04
CA SER A 144 -17.84 2.86 -11.13
C SER A 144 -19.17 3.45 -10.65
N ASP A 145 -19.79 2.88 -9.60
CA ASP A 145 -21.19 3.10 -9.23
C ASP A 145 -21.49 4.30 -8.32
N GLU A 146 -20.59 5.28 -8.19
CA GLU A 146 -20.94 6.54 -7.52
C GLU A 146 -20.45 7.73 -8.35
N LYS A 147 -21.38 8.29 -9.13
CA LYS A 147 -21.31 9.66 -9.66
C LYS A 147 -22.34 10.52 -8.94
#